data_AF-A0A845K213-F1
#
_entry.id   AF-A0A845K213-F1
#
_cell.length_a   1.000
_cell.length_b   1.000
_cell.length_c   1.000
_cell.angle_alpha   90.00
_cell.angle_beta   90.00
_cell.angle_gamma   90.00
#
_symmetry.space_group_name_H-M   'P 1'
#
loop_
_entity.id
_entity.type
_entity.pdbx_description
1 polymer ?
#
loop_
_entity_poly.entity_id
_entity_poly.type
_entity_poly.pdbx_seq_one_letter_code
_entity_poly.pdbx_strand_id
1 'polypeptide(L)'
;MDDLDKTLDIMERDKVTSLLQENSVRTKKNNIKFTKLNKKNSKEHLDAQLVSYERLVRNLIKQLLNLEKKIRLKYLIPMDEERELKIMGAWNTEVECAMEDLVKKFRVAHVQNRTVDEFDAKVKEIKAKAKSEIEIQIPKLKDKLAEEIGSSERFDPKELSKIYGLDESVLIDLQVIDPLQKLHESYRELKNAGFENQLFKGLEDAILIFIKNIKEVENIVWSGRSADERKEYKMKAAKLNLNLKEIILNLLALTQQALLSKDRRNTDMVFKVKTKLESLFQVDPDYEEIIGRVKPFFEIV
;
A
#
# COMPACT_ATOMS: atom_id res chain seq x y z
N MET A 1 7.70 -14.13 -12.58
CA MET A 1 8.59 -13.03 -12.20
C MET A 1 8.21 -11.79 -12.99
N ASP A 2 8.14 -11.91 -14.33
CA ASP A 2 7.75 -10.86 -15.29
C ASP A 2 6.46 -10.11 -14.99
N ASP A 3 5.50 -10.72 -14.31
CA ASP A 3 4.18 -10.12 -14.08
C ASP A 3 4.23 -9.00 -13.02
N LEU A 4 5.07 -9.15 -11.99
CA LEU A 4 5.20 -8.13 -10.94
C LEU A 4 5.92 -6.89 -11.46
N ASP A 5 7.04 -7.07 -12.15
CA ASP A 5 7.81 -5.95 -12.71
C ASP A 5 7.02 -5.22 -13.80
N LYS A 6 6.24 -5.94 -14.63
CA LYS A 6 5.33 -5.31 -15.59
C LYS A 6 4.23 -4.52 -14.89
N THR A 7 3.67 -5.05 -13.81
CA THR A 7 2.66 -4.35 -13.01
C THR A 7 3.26 -3.09 -12.38
N LEU A 8 4.46 -3.19 -11.82
CA LEU A 8 5.21 -2.06 -11.30
C LEU A 8 5.46 -1.00 -12.37
N ASP A 9 5.93 -1.38 -13.56
CA ASP A 9 6.14 -0.45 -14.67
C ASP A 9 4.86 0.31 -15.06
N ILE A 10 3.69 -0.34 -15.00
CA ILE A 10 2.39 0.32 -15.26
C ILE A 10 2.09 1.33 -14.13
N MET A 11 2.17 0.89 -12.88
CA MET A 11 1.89 1.73 -11.72
C MET A 11 2.84 2.94 -11.63
N GLU A 12 4.11 2.74 -11.98
CA GLU A 12 5.13 3.79 -12.05
C GLU A 12 4.76 4.83 -13.11
N ARG A 13 4.39 4.41 -14.33
CA ARG A 13 3.95 5.32 -15.39
C ARG A 13 2.71 6.13 -15.02
N ASP A 14 1.73 5.49 -14.40
CA ASP A 14 0.54 6.17 -13.89
C ASP A 14 0.91 7.21 -12.82
N LYS A 15 1.85 6.85 -11.95
CA LYS A 15 2.33 7.75 -10.90
C LYS A 15 3.09 8.94 -11.46
N VAL A 16 3.97 8.73 -12.44
CA VAL A 16 4.66 9.81 -13.18
C VAL A 16 3.64 10.76 -13.81
N THR A 17 2.66 10.21 -14.53
CA THR A 17 1.60 10.98 -15.19
C THR A 17 0.84 11.86 -14.19
N SER A 18 0.45 11.29 -13.05
CA SER A 18 -0.21 12.02 -11.97
C SER A 18 0.65 13.17 -11.43
N LEU A 19 1.94 12.93 -11.18
CA LEU A 19 2.86 13.96 -10.68
C LEU A 19 3.09 15.09 -11.68
N LEU A 20 3.16 14.78 -12.98
CA LEU A 20 3.24 15.77 -14.05
C LEU A 20 1.97 16.63 -14.12
N GLN A 21 0.79 16.03 -13.97
CA GLN A 21 -0.48 16.74 -13.91
C GLN A 21 -0.55 17.66 -12.69
N GLU A 22 -0.17 17.17 -11.50
CA GLU A 22 -0.08 18.01 -10.30
C GLU A 22 0.84 19.22 -10.52
N ASN A 23 1.99 19.00 -11.16
CA ASN A 23 2.91 20.09 -11.48
C ASN A 23 2.29 21.09 -12.46
N SER A 24 1.62 20.61 -13.50
CA SER A 24 0.88 21.46 -14.45
C SER A 24 -0.17 22.33 -13.76
N VAL A 25 -0.88 21.80 -12.75
CA VAL A 25 -1.82 22.58 -11.94
C VAL A 25 -1.08 23.66 -11.13
N ARG A 26 0.08 23.33 -10.53
CA ARG A 26 0.89 24.31 -9.77
C ARG A 26 1.40 25.43 -10.68
N THR A 27 1.95 25.12 -11.84
CA THR A 27 2.46 26.12 -12.80
C THR A 27 1.34 27.03 -13.30
N LYS A 28 0.15 26.47 -13.59
CA LYS A 28 -1.07 27.26 -13.92
C LYS A 28 -1.48 28.20 -12.78
N LYS A 29 -1.53 27.73 -11.53
CA LYS A 29 -1.85 28.57 -10.37
C LYS A 29 -0.86 29.72 -10.22
N ASN A 30 0.44 29.45 -10.38
CA ASN A 30 1.47 30.48 -10.39
C ASN A 30 1.22 31.49 -11.52
N ASN A 31 0.97 31.03 -12.75
CA ASN A 31 0.68 31.91 -13.88
C ASN A 31 -0.50 32.85 -13.61
N ILE A 32 -1.60 32.34 -13.07
CA ILE A 32 -2.78 33.15 -12.72
C ILE A 32 -2.42 34.20 -11.67
N LYS A 33 -1.73 33.81 -10.60
CA LYS A 33 -1.31 34.72 -9.51
C LYS A 33 -0.49 35.89 -10.04
N PHE A 34 0.55 35.61 -10.83
CA PHE A 34 1.46 36.64 -11.32
C PHE A 34 0.89 37.45 -12.49
N THR A 35 -0.04 36.89 -13.27
CA THR A 35 -0.79 37.66 -14.28
C THR A 35 -1.70 38.69 -13.62
N LYS A 36 -2.43 38.34 -12.56
CA LYS A 36 -3.27 39.30 -11.80
C LYS A 36 -2.47 40.46 -11.21
N LEU A 37 -1.18 40.25 -10.93
CA LEU A 37 -0.27 41.25 -10.40
C LEU A 37 0.50 42.02 -11.49
N ASN A 38 0.21 41.80 -12.79
CA ASN A 38 0.99 42.32 -13.92
C ASN A 38 2.51 42.01 -13.84
N LYS A 39 2.86 40.90 -13.19
CA LYS A 39 4.24 40.43 -12.93
C LYS A 39 4.54 39.11 -13.66
N LYS A 40 3.88 38.85 -14.79
CA LYS A 40 3.95 37.57 -15.50
C LYS A 40 5.37 37.17 -15.94
N ASN A 41 6.25 38.14 -16.19
CA ASN A 41 7.64 37.87 -16.56
C ASN A 41 8.61 38.35 -15.47
N SER A 42 8.14 38.54 -14.23
CA SER A 42 9.03 38.95 -13.15
C SER A 42 9.98 37.82 -12.76
N LYS A 43 11.12 38.17 -12.17
CA LYS A 43 12.05 37.20 -11.57
C LYS A 43 11.33 36.29 -10.56
N GLU A 44 10.47 36.87 -9.72
CA GLU A 44 9.66 36.14 -8.73
C GLU A 44 8.76 35.07 -9.37
N HIS A 45 8.16 35.35 -10.54
CA HIS A 45 7.33 34.38 -11.25
C HIS A 45 8.18 33.23 -11.77
N LEU A 46 9.29 33.53 -12.43
CA LEU A 46 10.19 32.52 -13.00
C LEU A 46 10.82 31.64 -11.92
N ASP A 47 11.24 32.23 -10.79
CA ASP A 47 11.72 31.48 -9.63
C ASP A 47 10.64 30.55 -9.07
N ALA A 48 9.37 31.00 -9.02
CA ALA A 48 8.26 30.15 -8.59
C ALA A 48 8.00 28.97 -9.55
N GLN A 49 8.25 29.13 -10.85
CA GLN A 49 8.18 28.01 -11.81
C GLN A 49 9.30 27.01 -11.55
N LEU A 50 10.54 27.49 -11.40
CA LEU A 50 11.69 26.64 -11.10
C LEU A 50 11.46 25.81 -9.83
N VAL A 51 11.00 26.43 -8.74
CA VAL A 51 10.67 25.74 -7.49
C VAL A 51 9.60 24.65 -7.68
N SER A 52 8.62 24.89 -8.57
CA SER A 52 7.60 23.88 -8.87
C SER A 52 8.19 22.63 -9.53
N TYR A 53 9.13 22.81 -10.47
CA TYR A 53 9.81 21.71 -11.15
C TYR A 53 10.83 21.00 -10.25
N GLU A 54 11.56 21.72 -9.40
CA GLU A 54 12.43 21.11 -8.40
C GLU A 54 11.61 20.23 -7.44
N ARG A 55 10.42 20.67 -7.05
CA ARG A 55 9.48 19.85 -6.27
C ARG A 55 8.99 18.64 -7.05
N LEU A 56 8.70 18.78 -8.35
CA LEU A 56 8.33 17.65 -9.20
C LEU A 56 9.43 16.59 -9.23
N VAL A 57 10.68 16.97 -9.48
CA VAL A 57 11.84 16.04 -9.52
C VAL A 57 12.00 15.29 -8.21
N ARG A 58 11.98 15.99 -7.07
CA ARG A 58 12.04 15.34 -5.75
C ARG A 58 10.90 14.35 -5.54
N ASN A 59 9.69 14.71 -5.97
CA ASN A 59 8.53 13.84 -5.83
C ASN A 59 8.58 12.63 -6.76
N LEU A 60 9.10 12.75 -7.98
CA LEU A 60 9.29 11.61 -8.89
C LEU A 60 10.15 10.55 -8.21
N ILE A 61 11.36 10.91 -7.77
CA ILE A 61 12.30 10.00 -7.11
C ILE A 61 11.66 9.37 -5.86
N LYS A 62 11.15 10.21 -4.95
CA LYS A 62 10.61 9.73 -3.67
C LYS A 62 9.39 8.82 -3.83
N GLN A 63 8.46 9.16 -4.71
CA GLN A 63 7.20 8.43 -4.84
C GLN A 63 7.40 7.11 -5.57
N LEU A 64 8.26 7.07 -6.58
CA LEU A 64 8.57 5.83 -7.30
C LEU A 64 9.36 4.88 -6.40
N LEU A 65 10.32 5.39 -5.61
CA LEU A 65 11.03 4.59 -4.61
C LEU A 65 10.09 3.98 -3.56
N ASN A 66 9.14 4.75 -3.05
CA ASN A 66 8.15 4.23 -2.11
C ASN A 66 7.24 3.17 -2.74
N LEU A 67 6.88 3.34 -4.01
CA LEU A 67 6.04 2.40 -4.75
C LEU A 67 6.78 1.06 -4.92
N GLU A 68 7.99 1.09 -5.45
CA GLU A 68 8.83 -0.09 -5.65
C GLU A 68 9.06 -0.82 -4.31
N LYS A 69 9.45 -0.08 -3.26
CA LYS A 69 9.62 -0.64 -1.91
C LYS A 69 8.35 -1.35 -1.43
N LYS A 70 7.22 -0.65 -1.46
CA LYS A 70 5.96 -1.14 -0.90
C LYS A 70 5.51 -2.43 -1.56
N ILE A 71 5.59 -2.50 -2.88
CA ILE A 71 5.14 -3.65 -3.65
C ILE A 71 6.09 -4.84 -3.46
N ARG A 72 7.41 -4.64 -3.52
CA ARG A 72 8.38 -5.73 -3.28
C ARG A 72 8.24 -6.34 -1.89
N LEU A 73 8.08 -5.52 -0.86
CA LEU A 73 7.83 -6.02 0.51
C LEU A 73 6.49 -6.75 0.64
N LYS A 74 5.46 -6.31 -0.08
CA LYS A 74 4.15 -6.98 -0.04
C LYS A 74 4.23 -8.40 -0.60
N TYR A 75 5.01 -8.61 -1.67
CA TYR A 75 5.15 -9.91 -2.30
C TYR A 75 6.39 -10.69 -1.86
N LEU A 76 7.20 -10.12 -0.96
CA LEU A 76 8.48 -10.69 -0.49
C LEU A 76 9.43 -11.06 -1.65
N ILE A 77 9.42 -10.24 -2.70
CA ILE A 77 10.28 -10.45 -3.88
C ILE A 77 11.43 -9.43 -3.84
N PRO A 78 12.70 -9.87 -3.73
CA PRO A 78 13.85 -8.97 -3.70
C PRO A 78 14.05 -8.28 -5.04
N MET A 79 14.82 -7.19 -5.06
CA MET A 79 15.23 -6.52 -6.31
C MET A 79 16.51 -7.16 -6.83
N ASP A 80 16.52 -7.54 -8.11
CA ASP A 80 17.72 -8.04 -8.79
C ASP A 80 18.51 -6.89 -9.45
N GLU A 81 19.70 -7.23 -9.96
CA GLU A 81 20.59 -6.27 -10.64
C GLU A 81 20.00 -5.72 -11.94
N GLU A 82 19.25 -6.54 -12.68
CA GLU A 82 18.63 -6.12 -13.94
C GLU A 82 17.55 -5.06 -13.69
N ARG A 83 16.68 -5.27 -12.70
CA ARG A 83 15.68 -4.29 -12.29
C ARG A 83 16.34 -3.01 -11.76
N GLU A 84 17.36 -3.12 -10.93
CA GLU A 84 18.11 -1.97 -10.42
C GLU A 84 18.58 -1.04 -11.56
N LEU A 85 19.26 -1.60 -12.56
CA LEU A 85 19.74 -0.85 -13.72
C LEU A 85 18.59 -0.29 -14.56
N LYS A 86 17.52 -1.06 -14.77
CA LYS A 86 16.34 -0.62 -15.52
C LYS A 86 15.66 0.59 -14.86
N ILE A 87 15.45 0.53 -13.54
CA ILE A 87 14.82 1.62 -12.78
C ILE A 87 15.71 2.86 -12.81
N MET A 88 17.03 2.72 -12.59
CA MET A 88 17.97 3.83 -12.68
C MET A 88 17.87 4.54 -14.03
N GLY A 89 17.85 3.78 -15.13
CA GLY A 89 17.69 4.34 -16.47
C GLY A 89 16.35 5.06 -16.64
N ALA A 90 15.25 4.39 -16.32
CA ALA A 90 13.90 4.92 -16.50
C ALA A 90 13.68 6.22 -15.71
N TRP A 91 14.05 6.24 -14.43
CA TRP A 91 13.83 7.42 -13.59
C TRP A 91 14.73 8.60 -13.97
N ASN A 92 15.96 8.34 -14.44
CA ASN A 92 16.81 9.39 -15.01
C ASN A 92 16.15 10.00 -16.26
N THR A 93 15.60 9.18 -17.16
CA THR A 93 14.86 9.66 -18.33
C THR A 93 13.66 10.53 -17.93
N GLU A 94 12.87 10.12 -16.94
CA GLU A 94 11.72 10.91 -16.48
C GLU A 94 12.13 12.28 -15.89
N VAL A 95 13.23 12.32 -15.12
CA VAL A 95 13.81 13.57 -14.62
C VAL A 95 14.29 14.46 -15.78
N GLU A 96 14.96 13.87 -16.77
CA GLU A 96 15.43 14.59 -17.95
C GLU A 96 14.28 15.22 -18.73
N CYS A 97 13.23 14.44 -19.02
CA CYS A 97 12.03 14.92 -19.71
C CYS A 97 11.35 16.06 -18.93
N ALA A 98 11.22 15.94 -17.61
CA ALA A 98 10.64 16.99 -16.77
C ALA A 98 11.46 18.31 -16.84
N MET A 99 12.79 18.21 -16.88
CA MET A 99 13.67 19.37 -16.98
C MET A 99 13.71 19.97 -18.39
N GLU A 100 13.61 19.14 -19.43
CA GLU A 100 13.46 19.63 -20.80
C GLU A 100 12.17 20.40 -21.00
N ASP A 101 11.07 19.93 -20.41
CA ASP A 101 9.79 20.65 -20.42
C ASP A 101 9.89 22.02 -19.73
N LEU A 102 10.58 22.11 -18.58
CA LEU A 102 10.88 23.37 -17.91
C LEU A 102 11.67 24.33 -18.83
N VAL A 103 12.75 23.83 -19.44
CA VAL A 103 13.60 24.60 -20.35
C VAL A 103 12.79 25.11 -21.54
N LYS A 104 12.03 24.23 -22.20
CA LYS A 104 11.19 24.56 -23.36
C LYS A 104 10.18 25.66 -23.03
N LYS A 105 9.61 25.63 -21.83
CA LYS A 105 8.55 26.58 -21.41
C LYS A 105 9.07 27.94 -20.97
N PHE A 106 10.21 28.01 -20.28
CA PHE A 106 10.60 29.22 -19.55
C PHE A 106 11.95 29.82 -19.95
N ARG A 107 12.80 29.10 -20.70
CA ARG A 107 14.12 29.61 -21.06
C ARG A 107 14.06 30.92 -21.86
N VAL A 108 13.10 31.07 -22.77
CA VAL A 108 12.91 32.30 -23.56
C VAL A 108 12.67 33.52 -22.67
N ALA A 109 11.88 33.37 -21.59
CA ALA A 109 11.63 34.45 -20.64
C ALA A 109 12.91 34.81 -19.85
N HIS A 110 13.74 33.83 -19.51
CA HIS A 110 15.05 34.08 -18.89
C HIS A 110 16.03 34.79 -19.82
N VAL A 111 15.99 34.51 -21.14
CA VAL A 111 16.77 35.26 -22.14
C VAL A 111 16.34 36.72 -22.16
N GLN A 112 15.04 37.00 -22.21
CA GLN A 112 14.49 38.36 -22.18
C GLN A 112 14.89 39.13 -20.92
N ASN A 113 14.95 38.43 -19.79
CA ASN A 113 15.33 39.00 -18.49
C ASN A 113 16.85 39.02 -18.23
N ARG A 114 17.69 38.58 -19.18
CA ARG A 114 19.16 38.47 -19.03
C ARG A 114 19.59 37.62 -17.82
N THR A 115 18.85 36.54 -17.53
CA THR A 115 19.11 35.59 -16.41
C THR A 115 19.27 34.15 -16.90
N VAL A 116 19.51 33.96 -18.20
CA VAL A 116 19.59 32.62 -18.82
C VAL A 116 20.74 31.78 -18.27
N ASP A 117 21.89 32.39 -17.97
CA ASP A 117 23.05 31.66 -17.44
C ASP A 117 22.78 31.13 -16.03
N GLU A 118 22.17 31.94 -15.16
CA GLU A 118 21.73 31.51 -13.82
C GLU A 118 20.70 30.38 -13.91
N PHE A 119 19.75 30.49 -14.85
CA PHE A 119 18.72 29.48 -15.07
C PHE A 119 19.31 28.16 -15.57
N ASP A 120 20.12 28.19 -16.63
CA ASP A 120 20.74 27.00 -17.22
C ASP A 120 21.69 26.32 -16.21
N ALA A 121 22.38 27.08 -15.35
CA ALA A 121 23.19 26.56 -14.26
C ALA A 121 22.34 25.83 -13.20
N LYS A 122 21.22 26.44 -12.75
CA LYS A 122 20.31 25.80 -11.80
C LYS A 122 19.67 24.53 -12.37
N VAL A 123 19.29 24.51 -13.65
CA VAL A 123 18.75 23.31 -14.31
C VAL A 123 19.79 22.19 -14.31
N LYS A 124 21.05 22.49 -14.64
CA LYS A 124 22.15 21.52 -14.57
C LYS A 124 22.36 21.00 -13.15
N GLU A 125 22.32 21.88 -12.15
CA GLU A 125 22.45 21.50 -10.74
C GLU A 125 21.32 20.56 -10.30
N ILE A 126 20.06 20.86 -10.64
CA ILE A 126 18.92 20.00 -10.31
C ILE A 126 19.07 18.62 -10.97
N LYS A 127 19.45 18.56 -12.25
CA LYS A 127 19.70 17.29 -12.96
C LYS A 127 20.81 16.48 -12.28
N ALA A 128 21.93 17.10 -11.97
CA ALA A 128 23.07 16.43 -11.33
C ALA A 128 22.72 15.89 -9.93
N LYS A 129 22.03 16.69 -9.12
CA LYS A 129 21.54 16.26 -7.80
C LYS A 129 20.57 15.09 -7.91
N ALA A 130 19.62 15.16 -8.83
CA ALA A 130 18.63 14.10 -9.04
C ALA A 130 19.30 12.79 -9.48
N LYS A 131 20.23 12.86 -10.42
CA LYS A 131 20.99 11.68 -10.88
C LYS A 131 21.76 11.03 -9.72
N SER A 132 22.51 11.83 -8.95
CA SER A 132 23.24 11.33 -7.79
C SER A 132 22.30 10.72 -6.74
N GLU A 133 21.13 11.33 -6.51
CA GLU A 133 20.14 10.79 -5.58
C GLU A 133 19.60 9.42 -6.03
N ILE A 134 19.32 9.26 -7.33
CA ILE A 134 18.87 7.99 -7.93
C ILE A 134 19.96 6.92 -7.77
N GLU A 135 21.21 7.25 -8.14
CA GLU A 135 22.36 6.35 -8.05
C GLU A 135 22.67 5.93 -6.61
N ILE A 136 22.32 6.74 -5.62
CA ILE A 136 22.51 6.42 -4.19
C ILE A 136 21.32 5.64 -3.64
N GLN A 137 20.08 6.03 -3.96
CA GLN A 137 18.90 5.50 -3.30
C GLN A 137 18.47 4.13 -3.83
N ILE A 138 18.64 3.84 -5.12
CA ILE A 138 18.22 2.56 -5.68
C ILE A 138 19.04 1.38 -5.15
N PRO A 139 20.39 1.43 -5.10
CA PRO A 139 21.18 0.34 -4.52
C PRO A 139 20.86 0.14 -3.04
N LYS A 140 20.72 1.25 -2.30
CA LYS A 140 20.29 1.21 -0.89
C LYS A 140 18.92 0.56 -0.71
N LEU A 141 17.99 0.81 -1.64
CA LEU A 141 16.69 0.16 -1.61
C LEU A 141 16.83 -1.34 -1.82
N LYS A 142 17.63 -1.78 -2.79
CA LYS A 142 17.88 -3.19 -3.07
C LYS A 142 18.45 -3.91 -1.84
N ASP A 143 19.52 -3.37 -1.24
CA ASP A 143 20.14 -3.95 -0.04
C ASP A 143 19.14 -4.04 1.11
N LYS A 144 18.39 -2.96 1.34
CA LYS A 144 17.37 -2.90 2.38
C LYS A 144 16.23 -3.89 2.16
N LEU A 145 15.82 -4.10 0.91
CA LEU A 145 14.82 -5.10 0.57
C LEU A 145 15.35 -6.51 0.81
N ALA A 146 16.60 -6.79 0.42
CA ALA A 146 17.21 -8.09 0.67
C ALA A 146 17.30 -8.40 2.16
N GLU A 147 17.66 -7.42 2.98
CA GLU A 147 17.69 -7.55 4.45
C GLU A 147 16.29 -7.73 5.05
N GLU A 148 15.34 -6.85 4.73
CA GLU A 148 13.97 -6.90 5.26
C GLU A 148 13.22 -8.18 4.82
N ILE A 149 13.48 -8.69 3.62
CA ILE A 149 12.88 -9.92 3.11
C ILE A 149 13.60 -11.15 3.67
N GLY A 150 14.93 -11.15 3.71
CA GLY A 150 15.71 -12.30 4.20
C GLY A 150 15.55 -12.54 5.71
N SER A 151 15.23 -11.50 6.48
CA SER A 151 14.89 -11.60 7.91
C SER A 151 13.37 -11.72 8.17
N SER A 152 12.55 -11.62 7.12
CA SER A 152 11.10 -11.69 7.26
C SER A 152 10.66 -13.12 7.50
N GLU A 153 9.99 -13.36 8.62
CA GLU A 153 9.14 -14.53 8.77
C GLU A 153 7.71 -14.25 8.26
N ARG A 154 7.58 -13.36 7.29
CA ARG A 154 6.31 -13.03 6.65
C ARG A 154 5.99 -14.05 5.57
N PHE A 155 4.71 -14.19 5.30
CA PHE A 155 4.21 -15.05 4.23
C PHE A 155 4.09 -14.25 2.94
N ASP A 156 4.40 -14.84 1.79
CA ASP A 156 4.01 -14.19 0.54
C ASP A 156 2.48 -14.30 0.35
N PRO A 157 1.83 -13.48 -0.50
CA PRO A 157 0.39 -13.55 -0.71
C PRO A 157 -0.11 -14.92 -1.21
N LYS A 158 0.71 -15.69 -1.92
CA LYS A 158 0.36 -17.04 -2.38
C LYS A 158 0.34 -18.03 -1.23
N GLU A 159 1.25 -17.87 -0.28
CA GLU A 159 1.30 -18.67 0.92
C GLU A 159 0.11 -18.35 1.83
N LEU A 160 -0.22 -17.07 2.04
CA LEU A 160 -1.47 -16.70 2.73
C LEU A 160 -2.71 -17.26 2.03
N SER A 161 -2.72 -17.23 0.69
CA SER A 161 -3.79 -17.82 -0.12
C SER A 161 -3.96 -19.31 0.18
N LYS A 162 -2.87 -20.06 0.34
CA LYS A 162 -2.90 -21.48 0.74
C LYS A 162 -3.33 -21.68 2.18
N ILE A 163 -2.82 -20.88 3.12
CA ILE A 163 -3.12 -20.98 4.55
C ILE A 163 -4.62 -20.79 4.77
N TYR A 164 -5.20 -19.73 4.21
CA TYR A 164 -6.60 -19.36 4.42
C TYR A 164 -7.56 -19.92 3.38
N GLY A 165 -7.05 -20.55 2.32
CA GLY A 165 -7.85 -21.04 1.21
C GLY A 165 -8.59 -19.92 0.47
N LEU A 166 -8.04 -18.71 0.37
CA LEU A 166 -8.62 -17.59 -0.37
C LEU A 166 -7.81 -17.31 -1.63
N ASP A 167 -8.45 -16.91 -2.72
CA ASP A 167 -7.71 -16.49 -3.91
C ASP A 167 -6.87 -15.24 -3.62
N GLU A 168 -5.70 -15.13 -4.24
CA GLU A 168 -4.81 -13.97 -4.07
C GLU A 168 -5.52 -12.65 -4.38
N SER A 169 -6.39 -12.63 -5.40
CA SER A 169 -7.21 -11.45 -5.75
C SER A 169 -8.15 -11.06 -4.62
N VAL A 170 -8.80 -12.02 -3.96
CA VAL A 170 -9.73 -11.76 -2.85
C VAL A 170 -8.97 -11.18 -1.65
N LEU A 171 -7.78 -11.72 -1.34
CA LEU A 171 -6.92 -11.18 -0.27
C LEU A 171 -6.52 -9.71 -0.55
N ILE A 172 -6.25 -9.38 -1.82
CA ILE A 172 -5.91 -8.03 -2.27
C ILE A 172 -7.12 -7.10 -2.19
N ASP A 173 -8.27 -7.53 -2.71
CA ASP A 173 -9.51 -6.74 -2.78
C ASP A 173 -10.07 -6.44 -1.39
N LEU A 174 -10.03 -7.42 -0.48
CA LEU A 174 -10.40 -7.22 0.91
C LEU A 174 -9.37 -6.40 1.70
N GLN A 175 -8.15 -6.26 1.18
CA GLN A 175 -7.02 -5.59 1.83
C GLN A 175 -6.64 -6.25 3.17
N VAL A 176 -6.66 -7.59 3.22
CA VAL A 176 -6.43 -8.36 4.46
C VAL A 176 -5.03 -8.96 4.56
N ILE A 177 -4.19 -8.85 3.52
CA ILE A 177 -2.79 -9.31 3.55
C ILE A 177 -2.04 -8.72 4.75
N ASP A 178 -1.95 -7.39 4.86
CA ASP A 178 -1.22 -6.75 5.96
C ASP A 178 -1.82 -7.07 7.34
N PRO A 179 -3.15 -7.05 7.54
CA PRO A 179 -3.76 -7.53 8.78
C PRO A 179 -3.39 -8.97 9.16
N LEU A 180 -3.44 -9.91 8.21
CA LEU A 180 -3.09 -11.32 8.44
C LEU A 180 -1.61 -11.50 8.79
N GLN A 181 -0.71 -10.78 8.12
CA GLN A 181 0.71 -10.77 8.49
C GLN A 181 0.91 -10.33 9.94
N LYS A 182 0.30 -9.20 10.32
CA LYS A 182 0.40 -8.67 11.70
C LYS A 182 -0.24 -9.60 12.74
N LEU A 183 -1.26 -10.34 12.33
CA LEU A 183 -1.92 -11.33 13.18
C LEU A 183 -0.95 -12.48 13.49
N HIS A 184 -0.29 -13.04 12.48
CA HIS A 184 0.74 -14.06 12.67
C HIS A 184 1.97 -13.54 13.43
N GLU A 185 2.41 -12.29 13.17
CA GLU A 185 3.43 -11.61 13.98
C GLU A 185 3.02 -11.57 15.47
N SER A 186 1.78 -11.15 15.76
CA SER A 186 1.24 -11.11 17.13
C SER A 186 1.16 -12.51 17.77
N TYR A 187 0.79 -13.53 17.00
CA TYR A 187 0.75 -14.91 17.50
C TYR A 187 2.13 -15.39 17.94
N ARG A 188 3.18 -15.09 17.17
CA ARG A 188 4.56 -15.44 17.57
C ARG A 188 5.00 -14.73 18.83
N GLU A 189 4.75 -13.43 18.92
CA GLU A 189 5.10 -12.67 20.12
C GLU A 189 4.39 -13.21 21.37
N LEU A 190 3.10 -13.55 21.26
CA LEU A 190 2.35 -14.17 22.35
C LEU A 190 2.83 -15.58 22.70
N LYS A 191 3.22 -16.40 21.70
CA LYS A 191 3.86 -17.72 21.94
C LYS A 191 5.16 -17.56 22.71
N ASN A 192 6.00 -16.59 22.34
CA ASN A 192 7.24 -16.27 23.05
C ASN A 192 6.97 -15.76 24.48
N ALA A 193 5.81 -15.15 24.72
CA ALA A 193 5.33 -14.76 26.05
C ALA A 193 4.67 -15.92 26.85
N GLY A 194 4.67 -17.15 26.32
CA GLY A 194 4.21 -18.36 27.02
C GLY A 194 2.74 -18.74 26.79
N PHE A 195 2.05 -18.13 25.83
CA PHE A 195 0.67 -18.52 25.49
C PHE A 195 0.63 -19.84 24.72
N GLU A 196 -0.41 -20.64 24.97
CA GLU A 196 -0.58 -21.95 24.35
C GLU A 196 -0.88 -21.86 22.84
N ASN A 197 -0.20 -22.69 22.04
CA ASN A 197 -0.37 -22.75 20.59
C ASN A 197 -1.82 -23.01 20.15
N GLN A 198 -2.58 -23.76 20.95
CA GLN A 198 -3.96 -24.12 20.65
C GLN A 198 -4.91 -22.92 20.59
N LEU A 199 -4.60 -21.84 21.32
CA LEU A 199 -5.38 -20.60 21.30
C LEU A 199 -5.36 -19.96 19.92
N PHE A 200 -4.17 -19.86 19.32
CA PHE A 200 -3.99 -19.26 17.99
C PHE A 200 -4.57 -20.15 16.90
N LYS A 201 -4.43 -21.47 17.03
CA LYS A 201 -5.09 -22.41 16.14
C LYS A 201 -6.61 -22.27 16.19
N GLY A 202 -7.19 -22.02 17.36
CA GLY A 202 -8.62 -21.73 17.49
C GLY A 202 -9.05 -20.47 16.72
N LEU A 203 -8.24 -19.41 16.76
CA LEU A 203 -8.50 -18.19 15.99
C LEU A 203 -8.37 -18.41 14.47
N GLU A 204 -7.35 -19.17 14.04
CA GLU A 204 -7.15 -19.53 12.64
C GLU A 204 -8.29 -20.42 12.12
N ASP A 205 -8.68 -21.45 12.88
CA ASP A 205 -9.80 -22.36 12.57
C ASP A 205 -11.11 -21.56 12.41
N ALA A 206 -11.37 -20.58 13.27
CA ALA A 206 -12.56 -19.73 13.18
C ALA A 206 -12.61 -18.93 11.88
N ILE A 207 -11.47 -18.39 11.42
CA ILE A 207 -11.37 -17.71 10.13
C ILE A 207 -11.65 -18.71 8.99
N LEU A 208 -11.05 -19.91 9.05
CA LEU A 208 -11.22 -20.94 8.03
C LEU A 208 -12.66 -21.44 7.90
N ILE A 209 -13.36 -21.67 9.02
CA ILE A 209 -14.77 -22.06 9.03
C ILE A 209 -15.61 -20.96 8.36
N PHE A 210 -15.40 -19.71 8.73
CA PHE A 210 -16.13 -18.59 8.13
C PHE A 210 -15.87 -18.45 6.62
N ILE A 211 -14.63 -18.67 6.17
CA ILE A 211 -14.26 -18.68 4.75
C ILE A 211 -14.95 -19.81 3.99
N LYS A 212 -15.01 -21.02 4.58
CA LYS A 212 -15.73 -22.15 3.99
C LYS A 212 -17.19 -21.79 3.71
N ASN A 213 -17.84 -21.11 4.65
CA ASN A 213 -19.24 -20.71 4.51
C ASN A 213 -19.47 -19.61 3.48
N ILE A 214 -18.51 -18.70 3.31
CA ILE A 214 -18.48 -17.77 2.16
C ILE A 214 -18.49 -18.55 0.85
N LYS A 215 -17.58 -19.51 0.71
CA LYS A 215 -17.46 -20.31 -0.53
C LYS A 215 -18.71 -21.12 -0.83
N GLU A 216 -19.36 -21.69 0.18
CA GLU A 216 -20.62 -22.40 0.01
C GLU A 216 -21.71 -21.49 -0.57
N VAL A 217 -21.81 -20.24 -0.08
CA VAL A 217 -22.73 -19.24 -0.63
C VAL A 217 -22.33 -18.82 -2.06
N GLU A 218 -21.04 -18.61 -2.32
CA GLU A 218 -20.55 -18.26 -3.66
C GLU A 218 -20.83 -19.34 -4.70
N ASN A 219 -20.67 -20.61 -4.33
CA ASN A 219 -20.92 -21.75 -5.21
C ASN A 219 -22.39 -21.86 -5.65
N ILE A 220 -23.34 -21.44 -4.81
CA ILE A 220 -24.76 -21.48 -5.13
C ILE A 220 -25.26 -20.23 -5.87
N VAL A 221 -24.46 -19.16 -5.98
CA VAL A 221 -24.86 -17.90 -6.63
C VAL A 221 -25.48 -18.12 -8.01
N TRP A 222 -24.92 -19.00 -8.83
CA TRP A 222 -25.39 -19.24 -10.19
C TRP A 222 -26.50 -20.30 -10.29
N SER A 223 -26.80 -20.99 -9.19
CA SER A 223 -27.87 -21.99 -9.09
C SER A 223 -29.24 -21.37 -8.80
N GLY A 224 -29.32 -20.07 -8.54
CA GLY A 224 -30.57 -19.35 -8.34
C GLY A 224 -31.49 -19.42 -9.57
N ARG A 225 -32.76 -19.74 -9.33
CA ARG A 225 -33.80 -19.99 -10.35
C ARG A 225 -34.30 -18.71 -11.02
N SER A 226 -34.08 -17.54 -10.40
CA SER A 226 -34.45 -16.23 -10.94
C SER A 226 -33.28 -15.25 -10.96
N ALA A 227 -33.44 -14.09 -11.62
CA ALA A 227 -32.44 -13.02 -11.56
C ALA A 227 -32.35 -12.41 -10.14
N ASP A 228 -33.48 -12.29 -9.45
CA ASP A 228 -33.54 -11.72 -8.10
C ASP A 228 -32.88 -12.63 -7.06
N GLU A 229 -33.09 -13.95 -7.14
CA GLU A 229 -32.47 -14.92 -6.24
C GLU A 229 -30.94 -14.95 -6.41
N ARG A 230 -30.46 -14.90 -7.66
CA ARG A 230 -29.02 -14.78 -7.95
C ARG A 230 -28.43 -13.47 -7.43
N LYS A 231 -29.19 -12.37 -7.49
CA LYS A 231 -28.79 -11.08 -6.92
C LYS A 231 -28.71 -11.15 -5.39
N GLU A 232 -29.67 -11.79 -4.75
CA GLU A 232 -29.68 -11.98 -3.29
C GLU A 232 -28.46 -12.78 -2.81
N TYR A 233 -28.14 -13.90 -3.47
CA TYR A 233 -26.95 -14.69 -3.13
C TYR A 233 -25.65 -13.90 -3.34
N LYS A 234 -25.53 -13.11 -4.40
CA LYS A 234 -24.38 -12.22 -4.61
C LYS A 234 -24.24 -11.20 -3.49
N MET A 235 -25.34 -10.58 -3.08
CA MET A 235 -25.34 -9.62 -1.98
C MET A 235 -24.97 -10.28 -0.65
N LYS A 236 -25.45 -11.51 -0.40
CA LYS A 236 -25.09 -12.29 0.78
C LYS A 236 -23.59 -12.61 0.79
N ALA A 237 -23.03 -13.12 -0.31
CA ALA A 237 -21.59 -13.40 -0.43
C ALA A 237 -20.75 -12.12 -0.23
N ALA A 238 -21.15 -11.00 -0.84
CA ALA A 238 -20.46 -9.72 -0.66
C ALA A 238 -20.49 -9.25 0.81
N LYS A 239 -21.63 -9.39 1.50
CA LYS A 239 -21.76 -9.05 2.92
C LYS A 239 -20.87 -9.93 3.79
N LEU A 240 -20.82 -11.25 3.54
CA LEU A 240 -19.96 -12.16 4.29
C LEU A 240 -18.48 -11.86 4.06
N ASN A 241 -18.07 -11.55 2.82
CA ASN A 241 -16.70 -11.11 2.52
C ASN A 241 -16.31 -9.81 3.26
N LEU A 242 -17.23 -8.85 3.38
CA LEU A 242 -17.00 -7.65 4.20
C LEU A 242 -16.90 -8.00 5.70
N ASN A 243 -17.75 -8.89 6.20
CA ASN A 243 -17.68 -9.36 7.58
C ASN A 243 -16.36 -10.08 7.86
N LEU A 244 -15.83 -10.88 6.93
CA LEU A 244 -14.53 -11.53 7.05
C LEU A 244 -13.40 -10.52 7.26
N LYS A 245 -13.40 -9.43 6.48
CA LYS A 245 -12.46 -8.32 6.68
C LYS A 245 -12.59 -7.74 8.09
N GLU A 246 -13.81 -7.48 8.55
CA GLU A 246 -14.04 -6.97 9.92
C GLU A 246 -13.59 -7.96 10.99
N ILE A 247 -13.82 -9.26 10.81
CA ILE A 247 -13.40 -10.33 11.73
C ILE A 247 -11.87 -10.31 11.86
N ILE A 248 -11.13 -10.34 10.75
CA ILE A 248 -9.66 -10.34 10.76
C ILE A 248 -9.12 -9.09 11.47
N LEU A 249 -9.69 -7.91 11.20
CA LEU A 249 -9.26 -6.67 11.84
C LEU A 249 -9.55 -6.65 13.34
N ASN A 250 -10.71 -7.15 13.77
CA ASN A 250 -11.07 -7.21 15.18
C ASN A 250 -10.25 -8.27 15.94
N LEU A 251 -9.97 -9.41 15.32
CA LEU A 251 -9.06 -10.41 15.89
C LEU A 251 -7.65 -9.84 16.07
N LEU A 252 -7.13 -9.11 15.07
CA LEU A 252 -5.85 -8.42 15.18
C LEU A 252 -5.85 -7.39 16.31
N ALA A 253 -6.91 -6.59 16.44
CA ALA A 253 -7.01 -5.61 17.52
C ALA A 253 -6.99 -6.30 18.90
N LEU A 254 -7.66 -7.46 19.01
CA LEU A 254 -7.70 -8.22 20.25
C LEU A 254 -6.33 -8.85 20.59
N THR A 255 -5.62 -9.41 19.61
CA THR A 255 -4.28 -9.96 19.83
C THR A 255 -3.27 -8.89 20.19
N GLN A 256 -3.40 -7.68 19.62
CA GLN A 256 -2.58 -6.54 20.01
C GLN A 256 -2.85 -6.08 21.44
N GLN A 257 -4.09 -6.16 21.93
CA GLN A 257 -4.37 -5.93 23.36
C GLN A 257 -3.78 -7.04 24.23
N ALA A 258 -3.80 -8.29 23.77
CA ALA A 258 -3.24 -9.41 24.51
C ALA A 258 -1.72 -9.25 24.77
N LEU A 259 -1.00 -8.60 23.84
CA LEU A 259 0.43 -8.28 23.95
C LEU A 259 0.74 -7.24 25.05
N LEU A 260 -0.26 -6.45 25.46
CA LEU A 260 -0.10 -5.50 26.55
C LEU A 260 -0.22 -6.21 27.91
N SER A 261 0.52 -5.70 28.90
CA SER A 261 0.34 -6.08 30.29
C SER A 261 -1.09 -5.79 30.75
N LYS A 262 -1.64 -6.61 31.66
CA LYS A 262 -3.07 -6.55 32.04
C LYS A 262 -3.53 -5.17 32.49
N ASP A 263 -2.65 -4.40 33.14
CA ASP A 263 -2.87 -3.03 33.61
C ASP A 263 -2.92 -1.98 32.49
N ARG A 264 -2.34 -2.28 31.31
CA ARG A 264 -2.29 -1.38 30.15
C ARG A 264 -3.34 -1.69 29.10
N ARG A 265 -4.09 -2.78 29.26
CA ARG A 265 -5.17 -3.16 28.33
C ARG A 265 -6.31 -2.16 28.43
N ASN A 266 -6.85 -1.78 27.28
CA ASN A 266 -8.07 -0.99 27.24
C ASN A 266 -9.28 -1.95 27.35
N THR A 267 -9.78 -2.15 28.56
CA THR A 267 -10.86 -3.10 28.87
C THR A 267 -12.16 -2.79 28.15
N ASP A 268 -12.51 -1.51 27.99
CA ASP A 268 -13.69 -1.07 27.22
C ASP A 268 -13.54 -1.42 25.73
N MET A 269 -12.37 -1.18 25.16
CA MET A 269 -12.07 -1.58 23.78
C MET A 269 -12.13 -3.10 23.61
N VAL A 270 -11.54 -3.86 24.53
CA VAL A 270 -11.57 -5.33 24.51
C VAL A 270 -13.02 -5.84 24.55
N PHE A 271 -13.86 -5.32 25.44
CA PHE A 271 -15.26 -5.70 25.54
C PHE A 271 -16.06 -5.39 24.26
N LYS A 272 -15.84 -4.20 23.68
CA LYS A 272 -16.46 -3.79 22.41
C LYS A 272 -16.04 -4.70 21.25
N VAL A 273 -14.75 -5.02 21.16
CA VAL A 273 -14.20 -5.89 20.12
C VAL A 273 -14.76 -7.32 20.24
N LYS A 274 -14.83 -7.88 21.46
CA LYS A 274 -15.44 -9.20 21.70
C LYS A 274 -16.91 -9.24 21.29
N THR A 275 -17.72 -8.29 21.78
CA THR A 275 -19.14 -8.16 21.43
C THR A 275 -19.33 -8.03 19.91
N LYS A 276 -18.47 -7.25 19.25
CA LYS A 276 -18.51 -7.08 17.79
C LYS A 276 -18.16 -8.38 17.07
N LEU A 277 -17.12 -9.11 17.49
CA LEU A 277 -16.77 -10.40 16.92
C LEU A 277 -17.90 -11.42 17.07
N GLU A 278 -18.50 -11.52 18.26
CA GLU A 278 -19.67 -12.39 18.47
C GLU A 278 -20.81 -12.04 17.50
N SER A 279 -21.14 -10.76 17.34
CA SER A 279 -22.17 -10.32 16.38
C SER A 279 -21.83 -10.63 14.92
N LEU A 280 -20.55 -10.62 14.56
CA LEU A 280 -20.07 -10.94 13.22
C LEU A 280 -20.09 -12.45 12.95
N PHE A 281 -19.85 -13.27 13.97
CA PHE A 281 -19.95 -14.72 13.86
C PHE A 281 -21.40 -15.22 13.90
N GLN A 282 -22.31 -14.53 14.60
CA GLN A 282 -23.73 -14.94 14.70
C GLN A 282 -24.47 -15.02 13.36
N VAL A 283 -23.97 -14.35 12.31
CA VAL A 283 -24.58 -14.46 10.97
C VAL A 283 -24.21 -15.74 10.24
N ASP A 284 -23.27 -16.52 10.79
CA ASP A 284 -22.74 -17.74 10.22
C ASP A 284 -23.48 -18.98 10.76
N PRO A 285 -23.83 -19.97 9.90
CA PRO A 285 -24.53 -21.17 10.35
C PRO A 285 -23.73 -22.02 11.36
N ASP A 286 -22.40 -21.95 11.33
CA ASP A 286 -21.49 -22.70 12.21
C ASP A 286 -21.06 -21.87 13.43
N TYR A 287 -21.86 -20.87 13.82
CA TYR A 287 -21.59 -19.96 14.95
C TYR A 287 -21.12 -20.67 16.23
N GLU A 288 -21.81 -21.74 16.64
CA GLU A 288 -21.47 -22.47 17.87
C GLU A 288 -20.10 -23.14 17.79
N GLU A 289 -19.73 -23.65 16.61
CA GLU A 289 -18.39 -24.19 16.38
C GLU A 289 -17.35 -23.06 16.45
N ILE A 290 -17.59 -21.96 15.73
CA ILE A 290 -16.69 -20.81 15.67
C ILE A 290 -16.42 -20.24 17.07
N ILE A 291 -17.47 -19.98 17.85
CA ILE A 291 -17.34 -19.44 19.20
C ILE A 291 -16.62 -20.44 20.11
N GLY A 292 -16.88 -21.74 19.98
CA GLY A 292 -16.15 -22.77 20.72
C GLY A 292 -14.63 -22.70 20.51
N ARG A 293 -14.17 -22.32 19.31
CA ARG A 293 -12.74 -22.15 19.00
C ARG A 293 -12.15 -20.85 19.53
N VAL A 294 -12.91 -19.76 19.51
CA VAL A 294 -12.42 -18.41 19.82
C VAL A 294 -12.51 -18.08 21.31
N LYS A 295 -13.52 -18.60 22.01
CA LYS A 295 -13.81 -18.30 23.41
C LYS A 295 -12.63 -18.53 24.38
N PRO A 296 -11.81 -19.60 24.25
CA PRO A 296 -10.63 -19.76 25.10
C PRO A 296 -9.66 -18.57 25.05
N PHE A 297 -9.48 -17.96 23.87
CA PHE A 297 -8.66 -16.75 23.75
C PHE A 297 -9.35 -15.54 24.38
N PHE A 298 -10.68 -15.40 24.21
CA PHE A 298 -11.44 -14.31 24.81
C PHE A 298 -11.38 -14.33 26.34
N GLU A 299 -11.30 -15.49 26.98
CA GLU A 299 -11.23 -15.58 28.44
C GLU A 299 -9.88 -15.13 29.01
N ILE A 300 -8.82 -15.15 28.19
CA ILE A 300 -7.45 -14.79 28.61
C ILE A 300 -7.16 -13.29 28.39
N VAL A 301 -7.77 -12.69 27.37
CA VAL A 301 -7.56 -11.27 26.99
C VAL A 301 -8.45 -10.34 27.80
#